data_AF-A0A944YUD2-F1
#
_entry.id   AF-A0A944YUD2-F1
#
_cell.length_a   1.000
_cell.length_b   1.000
_cell.length_c   1.000
_cell.angle_alpha   90.00
_cell.angle_beta   90.00
_cell.angle_gamma   90.00
#
_symmetry.space_group_name_H-M   'P 1'
#
loop_
_entity.id
_entity.type
_entity.pdbx_description
1 polymer ?
#
loop_
_entity_poly.entity_id
_entity_poly.type
_entity_poly.pdbx_seq_one_letter_code
_entity_poly.pdbx_strand_id
1 'polypeptide(L)'
;MEAVGLYVSVLNQCTYCIDHHAHAGGLAYPGKPEAWSAIADALAGGVLADAFDGKELALLGYVGTLTVDPAALTIESIESLRQAGASDGEILEVNQVAGYFAYANRVVLGLGVTLDEETR
;
A
#
# COMPACT_ATOMS: atom_id res chain seq x y z
N MET A 1 -2.05 8.29 -0.35
CA MET A 1 -3.07 7.23 -0.57
C MET A 1 -2.59 6.16 -1.54
N GLU A 2 -2.20 6.49 -2.79
CA GLU A 2 -1.80 5.49 -3.79
C GLU A 2 -0.64 4.57 -3.35
N ALA A 3 0.36 5.09 -2.61
CA ALA A 3 1.46 4.26 -2.10
C ALA A 3 0.98 3.15 -1.15
N VAL A 4 -0.02 3.41 -0.30
CA VAL A 4 -0.61 2.40 0.59
C VAL A 4 -1.35 1.34 -0.23
N GLY A 5 -2.20 1.77 -1.16
CA GLY A 5 -2.98 0.87 -2.01
C GLY A 5 -2.11 -0.01 -2.91
N LEU A 6 -1.07 0.57 -3.51
CA LEU A 6 -0.07 -0.15 -4.28
C LEU A 6 0.66 -1.17 -3.40
N TYR A 7 1.11 -0.78 -2.20
CA TYR A 7 1.85 -1.67 -1.32
C TYR A 7 1.01 -2.88 -0.85
N VAL A 8 -0.25 -2.65 -0.47
CA VAL A 8 -1.19 -3.73 -0.14
C VAL A 8 -1.38 -4.68 -1.33
N SER A 9 -1.49 -4.13 -2.55
CA SER A 9 -1.63 -4.92 -3.77
C SER A 9 -0.38 -5.73 -4.10
N VAL A 10 0.81 -5.17 -3.85
CA VAL A 10 2.09 -5.89 -3.94
C VAL A 10 2.12 -7.07 -2.97
N LEU A 11 1.80 -6.84 -1.68
CA LEU A 11 1.80 -7.88 -0.65
C LEU A 11 0.76 -8.99 -0.93
N ASN A 12 -0.39 -8.63 -1.49
CA ASN A 12 -1.43 -9.58 -1.90
C ASN A 12 -1.18 -10.21 -3.29
N GLN A 13 -0.10 -9.81 -3.98
CA GLN A 13 0.25 -10.28 -5.32
C GLN A 13 -0.88 -10.10 -6.35
N CYS A 14 -1.64 -9.00 -6.26
CA CYS A 14 -2.69 -8.67 -7.23
C CYS A 14 -2.10 -7.94 -8.44
N THR A 15 -1.66 -8.67 -9.48
CA THR A 15 -1.04 -8.09 -10.68
C THR A 15 -1.89 -6.99 -11.34
N TYR A 16 -3.19 -7.25 -11.54
CA TYR A 16 -4.13 -6.25 -12.07
C TYR A 16 -4.11 -4.96 -11.25
N CYS A 17 -4.15 -5.09 -9.93
CA CYS A 17 -4.18 -3.96 -9.02
C CYS A 17 -2.82 -3.22 -9.02
N ILE A 18 -1.70 -3.96 -9.02
CA ILE A 18 -0.36 -3.39 -9.08
C ILE A 18 -0.22 -2.51 -10.32
N ASP A 19 -0.56 -3.02 -11.49
CA ASP A 19 -0.42 -2.29 -12.76
C ASP A 19 -1.36 -1.08 -12.81
N HIS A 20 -2.62 -1.26 -12.40
CA HIS A 20 -3.60 -0.17 -12.38
C HIS A 20 -3.17 0.97 -11.44
N HIS A 21 -2.71 0.65 -10.23
CA HIS A 21 -2.35 1.65 -9.22
C HIS A 21 -0.96 2.24 -9.45
N ALA A 22 -0.02 1.49 -10.04
CA ALA A 22 1.24 2.06 -10.51
C ALA A 22 1.00 3.11 -11.60
N HIS A 23 0.09 2.83 -12.56
CA HIS A 23 -0.27 3.79 -13.59
C HIS A 23 -1.06 4.99 -13.03
N ALA A 24 -2.13 4.74 -12.27
CA ALA A 24 -2.97 5.78 -11.68
C ALA A 24 -2.18 6.70 -10.74
N GLY A 25 -1.29 6.12 -9.92
CA GLY A 25 -0.41 6.88 -9.05
C GLY A 25 0.52 7.80 -9.81
N GLY A 26 1.05 7.40 -10.97
CA GLY A 26 1.89 8.26 -11.82
C GLY A 26 1.14 9.47 -12.38
N LEU A 27 -0.17 9.34 -12.64
CA LEU A 27 -1.02 10.43 -13.11
C LEU A 27 -1.44 11.38 -11.99
N ALA A 28 -1.64 10.85 -10.77
CA ALA A 28 -2.09 11.61 -9.62
C ALA A 28 -0.94 12.21 -8.78
N TYR A 29 0.30 11.74 -8.98
CA TYR A 29 1.44 12.19 -8.20
C TYR A 29 1.79 13.65 -8.54
N PRO A 30 1.76 14.58 -7.55
CA PRO A 30 1.99 16.00 -7.81
C PRO A 30 3.46 16.33 -8.09
N GLY A 31 4.36 15.38 -7.84
CA GLY A 31 5.79 15.50 -8.13
C GLY A 31 6.14 15.04 -9.56
N LYS A 32 7.43 14.75 -9.76
CA LYS A 32 7.91 14.26 -11.06
C LYS A 32 7.51 12.79 -11.27
N PRO A 33 7.12 12.37 -12.48
CA PRO A 33 6.78 10.97 -12.76
C PRO A 33 7.88 9.97 -12.38
N GLU A 34 9.16 10.34 -12.55
CA GLU A 34 10.30 9.50 -12.21
C GLU A 34 10.40 9.22 -10.71
N ALA A 35 9.96 10.15 -9.86
CA ALA A 35 9.92 9.96 -8.41
C ALA A 35 8.82 8.96 -8.00
N TRP A 36 7.68 8.96 -8.69
CA TRP A 36 6.66 7.93 -8.47
C TRP A 36 7.15 6.55 -8.91
N SER A 37 7.84 6.45 -10.05
CA SER A 37 8.43 5.17 -10.49
C SER A 37 9.38 4.59 -9.43
N ALA A 38 10.27 5.41 -8.88
CA ALA A 38 11.20 4.96 -7.84
C ALA A 38 10.48 4.49 -6.57
N ILE A 39 9.38 5.17 -6.19
CA ILE A 39 8.52 4.75 -5.08
C ILE A 39 7.90 3.38 -5.39
N ALA A 40 7.31 3.20 -6.58
CA ALA A 40 6.69 1.94 -6.97
C ALA A 40 7.70 0.78 -6.95
N ASP A 41 8.92 1.01 -7.45
CA ASP A 41 10.01 0.03 -7.42
C ASP A 41 10.41 -0.34 -5.99
N ALA A 42 10.52 0.66 -5.09
CA ALA A 42 10.84 0.41 -3.69
C ALA A 42 9.75 -0.41 -2.97
N LEU A 43 8.47 -0.12 -3.25
CA LEU A 43 7.34 -0.88 -2.73
C LEU A 43 7.35 -2.33 -3.24
N ALA A 44 7.56 -2.52 -4.54
CA ALA A 44 7.60 -3.84 -5.18
C ALA A 44 8.81 -4.68 -4.71
N GLY A 45 9.96 -4.04 -4.47
CA GLY A 45 11.17 -4.67 -3.98
C GLY A 45 11.21 -4.92 -2.48
N GLY A 46 10.23 -4.42 -1.72
CA GLY A 46 10.21 -4.53 -0.25
C GLY A 46 11.31 -3.71 0.45
N VAL A 47 11.86 -2.70 -0.24
CA VAL A 47 12.94 -1.83 0.24
C VAL A 47 12.41 -0.44 0.58
N LEU A 48 11.37 -0.40 1.43
CA LEU A 48 10.62 0.83 1.76
C LEU A 48 11.52 2.02 2.18
N ALA A 49 12.59 1.73 2.91
CA ALA A 49 13.52 2.73 3.43
C ALA A 49 14.32 3.46 2.34
N ASP A 50 14.34 2.94 1.11
CA ASP A 50 15.01 3.59 -0.03
C ASP A 50 14.18 4.76 -0.59
N ALA A 51 12.87 4.80 -0.32
CA ALA A 51 11.93 5.80 -0.83
C ALA A 51 11.16 6.57 0.26
N PHE A 52 11.11 6.04 1.49
CA PHE A 52 10.37 6.61 2.60
C PHE A 52 11.21 6.66 3.87
N ASP A 53 10.99 7.67 4.69
CA ASP A 53 11.60 7.81 6.01
C ASP A 53 10.55 8.21 7.05
N GLY A 54 10.99 8.38 8.31
CA GLY A 54 10.19 8.94 9.39
C GLY A 54 8.78 8.36 9.53
N LYS A 55 7.80 9.25 9.47
CA LYS A 55 6.37 8.96 9.67
C LYS A 55 5.83 8.05 8.56
N GLU A 56 6.15 8.35 7.31
CA GLU A 56 5.68 7.63 6.14
C GLU A 56 6.18 6.18 6.14
N LEU A 57 7.46 5.98 6.48
CA LEU A 57 8.03 4.63 6.62
C LEU A 57 7.36 3.84 7.75
N ALA A 58 7.10 4.48 8.90
CA ALA A 58 6.41 3.84 10.02
C ALA A 58 4.98 3.41 9.65
N LEU A 59 4.23 4.28 8.96
CA LEU A 59 2.88 3.98 8.46
C LEU A 59 2.89 2.84 7.45
N LEU A 60 3.85 2.80 6.52
CA LEU A 60 3.97 1.69 5.56
C LEU A 60 4.38 0.38 6.25
N GLY A 61 5.23 0.43 7.27
CA GLY A 61 5.53 -0.73 8.12
C GLY A 61 4.26 -1.30 8.78
N TYR A 62 3.42 -0.43 9.33
CA TYR A 62 2.11 -0.79 9.87
C TYR A 62 1.19 -1.41 8.80
N VAL A 63 1.11 -0.83 7.61
CA VAL A 63 0.33 -1.37 6.47
C VAL A 63 0.81 -2.77 6.11
N GLY A 64 2.13 -3.00 6.13
CA GLY A 64 2.72 -4.31 5.91
C GLY A 64 2.13 -5.35 6.86
N THR A 65 2.25 -5.11 8.17
CA THR A 65 1.71 -6.02 9.20
C THR A 65 0.19 -6.16 9.09
N LEU A 66 -0.55 -5.06 8.91
CA LEU A 66 -2.01 -5.09 8.75
C LEU A 66 -2.47 -5.99 7.58
N THR A 67 -1.65 -6.04 6.52
CA THR A 67 -1.98 -6.83 5.32
C THR A 67 -1.66 -8.31 5.51
N VAL A 68 -0.49 -8.64 6.07
CA VAL A 68 0.00 -10.03 6.11
C VAL A 68 -0.37 -10.77 7.40
N ASP A 69 -0.40 -10.07 8.54
CA ASP A 69 -0.69 -10.63 9.86
C ASP A 69 -1.38 -9.58 10.75
N PRO A 70 -2.64 -9.22 10.44
CA PRO A 70 -3.37 -8.20 11.20
C PRO A 70 -3.55 -8.58 12.68
N ALA A 71 -3.49 -9.86 13.03
CA ALA A 71 -3.63 -10.32 14.41
C ALA A 71 -2.40 -10.01 15.28
N ALA A 72 -1.24 -9.76 14.67
CA ALA A 72 -0.04 -9.32 15.38
C ALA A 72 -0.08 -7.84 15.78
N LEU A 73 -1.01 -7.05 15.24
CA LEU A 73 -1.15 -5.64 15.60
C LEU A 73 -1.73 -5.49 17.00
N THR A 74 -1.14 -4.57 17.75
CA THR A 74 -1.49 -4.29 19.15
C THR A 74 -1.64 -2.79 19.34
N ILE A 75 -2.02 -2.36 20.55
CA ILE A 75 -2.10 -0.94 20.87
C ILE A 75 -0.71 -0.28 20.79
N GLU A 76 0.35 -1.03 21.09
CA GLU A 76 1.74 -0.59 20.97
C GLU A 76 2.13 -0.26 19.53
N SER A 77 1.55 -0.95 18.54
CA SER A 77 1.72 -0.61 17.13
C SER A 77 1.19 0.80 16.83
N ILE A 78 0.04 1.17 17.39
CA ILE A 78 -0.57 2.50 17.21
C ILE A 78 0.24 3.57 17.94
N GLU A 79 0.69 3.30 19.17
CA GLU A 79 1.55 4.24 19.90
C GLU A 79 2.88 4.50 19.18
N SER A 80 3.45 3.47 18.54
CA SER A 80 4.68 3.63 17.75
C SER A 80 4.48 4.58 16.56
N LEU A 81 3.31 4.53 15.91
CA LEU A 81 2.96 5.47 14.85
C LEU A 81 2.81 6.91 15.35
N ARG A 82 2.17 7.09 16.51
CA ARG A 82 2.06 8.40 17.17
C ARG A 82 3.42 8.98 17.53
N GLN A 83 4.33 8.14 18.05
CA GLN A 83 5.71 8.53 18.35
C GLN A 83 6.50 8.92 17.10
N ALA A 84 6.20 8.30 15.95
CA ALA A 84 6.74 8.69 14.65
C ALA A 84 6.11 9.98 14.08
N GLY A 85 5.15 10.59 14.79
CA GLY A 85 4.51 11.85 14.42
C GLY A 85 3.21 11.71 13.62
N ALA A 86 2.64 10.51 13.49
CA ALA A 86 1.34 10.32 12.86
C ALA A 86 0.21 10.75 13.79
N SER A 87 -0.73 11.52 13.26
CA SER A 87 -1.99 11.85 13.93
C SER A 87 -2.97 10.67 13.88
N ASP A 88 -3.94 10.64 14.79
CA ASP A 88 -5.00 9.62 14.78
C ASP A 88 -5.80 9.62 13.47
N GLY A 89 -5.98 10.80 12.85
CA GLY A 89 -6.62 10.92 11.55
C GLY A 89 -5.84 10.23 10.44
N GLU A 90 -4.52 10.43 10.38
CA GLU A 90 -3.64 9.76 9.40
C GLU A 90 -3.60 8.24 9.63
N ILE A 91 -3.55 7.79 10.89
CA ILE A 91 -3.56 6.36 11.22
C ILE A 91 -4.88 5.72 10.77
N LEU A 92 -6.02 6.39 11.05
CA LEU A 92 -7.34 5.93 10.63
C LEU A 92 -7.44 5.87 9.10
N GLU A 93 -7.01 6.91 8.40
CA GLU A 93 -7.03 6.98 6.94
C GLU A 93 -6.20 5.84 6.34
N VAL A 94 -4.96 5.64 6.80
CA VAL A 94 -4.08 4.56 6.32
C VAL A 94 -4.70 3.18 6.58
N ASN A 95 -5.27 2.95 7.76
CA ASN A 95 -5.97 1.70 8.07
C ASN A 95 -7.15 1.46 7.11
N GLN A 96 -7.99 2.46 6.89
CA GLN A 96 -9.15 2.37 6.01
C GLN A 96 -8.77 2.10 4.56
N VAL A 97 -7.77 2.82 4.04
CA VAL A 97 -7.24 2.59 2.68
C VAL A 97 -6.68 1.18 2.58
N ALA A 98 -5.87 0.72 3.55
CA ALA A 98 -5.33 -0.62 3.52
C ALA A 98 -6.43 -1.70 3.55
N GLY A 99 -7.44 -1.54 4.41
CA GLY A 99 -8.58 -2.43 4.48
C GLY A 99 -9.40 -2.46 3.18
N TYR A 100 -9.64 -1.31 2.56
CA TYR A 100 -10.35 -1.21 1.28
C TYR A 100 -9.60 -1.95 0.17
N PHE A 101 -8.29 -1.75 0.05
CA PHE A 101 -7.48 -2.43 -0.95
C PHE A 101 -7.37 -3.92 -0.70
N ALA A 102 -7.27 -4.36 0.55
CA ALA A 102 -7.31 -5.77 0.88
C ALA A 102 -8.66 -6.42 0.50
N TYR A 103 -9.78 -5.70 0.61
CA TYR A 103 -11.06 -6.15 0.08
C TYR A 103 -11.05 -6.20 -1.47
N ALA A 104 -10.63 -5.11 -2.13
CA ALA A 104 -10.61 -5.01 -3.59
C ALA A 104 -9.72 -6.08 -4.23
N ASN A 105 -8.51 -6.31 -3.69
CA ASN A 105 -7.60 -7.35 -4.15
C ASN A 105 -8.25 -8.74 -4.05
N ARG A 106 -8.97 -9.05 -2.96
CA ARG A 106 -9.68 -10.33 -2.81
C ARG A 106 -10.79 -10.50 -3.84
N VAL A 107 -11.51 -9.43 -4.19
CA VAL A 107 -12.54 -9.48 -5.24
C VAL A 107 -11.91 -9.76 -6.60
N VAL A 108 -10.86 -9.01 -6.97
CA VAL A 108 -10.15 -9.17 -8.25
C VAL A 108 -9.56 -10.57 -8.37
N LEU A 109 -8.79 -11.00 -7.37
CA LEU A 109 -8.15 -12.32 -7.36
C LEU A 109 -9.17 -13.46 -7.29
N GLY A 110 -10.19 -13.33 -6.44
CA GLY A 110 -11.21 -14.37 -6.22
C GLY A 110 -12.12 -14.59 -7.43
N LEU A 111 -12.34 -13.55 -8.24
CA LEU A 111 -13.09 -13.64 -9.50
C LEU A 111 -12.19 -13.93 -10.72
N GLY A 112 -10.87 -13.93 -10.56
CA GLY A 112 -9.92 -14.18 -11.65
C GLY A 112 -9.86 -13.07 -12.69
N VAL A 113 -10.05 -11.81 -12.28
CA VAL A 113 -9.99 -10.65 -13.19
C VAL A 113 -8.53 -10.40 -13.60
N THR A 114 -8.28 -10.35 -14.91
CA THR A 114 -6.98 -10.07 -15.53
C THR A 114 -7.04 -8.82 -16.40
N LEU A 115 -5.88 -8.24 -16.70
CA LEU A 115 -5.77 -7.10 -17.65
C LEU A 115 -5.97 -7.55 -19.09
N ASP A 116 -5.63 -8.80 -19.37
CA ASP A 116 -5.91 -9.42 -20.65
C ASP A 116 -7.39 -9.83 -20.66
N GLU A 117 -8.13 -9.39 -21.67
CA GLU A 117 -9.51 -9.84 -21.96
C GLU A 117 -9.59 -11.34 -22.32
N GLU A 118 -8.53 -12.13 -22.11
CA GLU A 118 -8.55 -13.57 -22.33
C GLU A 118 -9.16 -14.29 -21.13
N THR A 119 -10.48 -14.42 -21.26
CA THR A 119 -11.33 -15.41 -20.63
C THR A 119 -10.60 -16.74 -20.46
N ARG A 120 -10.61 -17.27 -19.22
CA ARG A 120 -10.25 -18.66 -18.96
C ARG A 120 -11.30 -19.62 -19.48
#